data_AF-A0A974C4K8-F1
#
_entry.id   AF-A0A974C4K8-F1
#
_cell.length_a   1.000
_cell.length_b   1.000
_cell.length_c   1.000
_cell.angle_alpha   90.00
_cell.angle_beta   90.00
_cell.angle_gamma   90.00
#
_symmetry.space_group_name_H-M   'P 1'
#
loop_
_entity.id
_entity.type
_entity.pdbx_description
1 polymer ?
#
loop_
_entity_poly.entity_id
_entity_poly.type
_entity_poly.pdbx_seq_one_letter_code
_entity_poly.pdbx_strand_id
1 'polypeptide(L)'
;TLTLSIYSQKLTLSIYNQTLTCSSNSQTLICSIIYSQTLTLSIYNQTLTCSSYSQTLTLSIYSQTLTLSIYSQTMTCSSYSQTLTLSIYSQTLTCSSYSQKLTLSIYSQTMTCSSYSQTLTLSIYSQTLTCSSYSQKLSLSIYSQTLTCSIYTKCIARH
;
A
#
# COMPACT_ATOMS: atom_id res chain seq x y z
N THR A 1 -16.18 7.63 16.91
CA THR A 1 -14.74 7.28 16.88
C THR A 1 -14.54 5.97 17.60
N LEU A 2 -13.77 5.05 17.02
CA LEU A 2 -13.43 3.74 17.60
C LEU A 2 -11.91 3.61 17.59
N THR A 3 -11.33 3.20 18.72
CA THR A 3 -9.90 2.94 18.85
C THR A 3 -9.70 1.49 19.26
N LEU A 4 -8.88 0.76 18.52
CA LEU A 4 -8.56 -0.65 18.77
C LEU A 4 -7.06 -0.83 19.01
N SER A 5 -6.72 -1.65 20.00
CA SER A 5 -5.37 -2.13 20.28
C SER A 5 -5.43 -3.64 20.44
N ILE A 6 -5.04 -4.39 19.39
CA ILE A 6 -5.20 -5.85 19.37
C ILE A 6 -3.86 -6.57 19.50
N TYR A 7 -3.82 -7.56 20.38
CA TYR A 7 -2.77 -8.56 20.50
C TYR A 7 -3.39 -9.94 20.37
N SER A 8 -3.16 -10.63 19.25
CA SER A 8 -3.77 -11.93 18.99
C SER A 8 -2.95 -12.75 18.01
N GLN A 9 -3.17 -14.06 17.94
CA GLN A 9 -2.56 -14.85 16.87
C GLN A 9 -3.25 -14.57 15.52
N LYS A 10 -4.58 -14.60 15.51
CA LYS A 10 -5.40 -14.35 14.32
C LYS A 10 -6.57 -13.45 14.67
N LEU A 11 -6.77 -12.41 13.88
CA LEU A 11 -7.93 -11.53 14.00
C LEU A 11 -8.61 -11.36 12.64
N THR A 12 -9.94 -11.33 12.66
CA THR A 12 -10.74 -10.93 11.51
C THR A 12 -11.69 -9.80 11.90
N LEU A 13 -11.67 -8.71 11.14
CA LEU A 13 -12.46 -7.51 11.42
C LEU A 13 -13.35 -7.13 10.23
N SER A 14 -14.59 -6.76 10.55
CA SER A 14 -15.50 -6.00 9.70
C SER A 14 -16.00 -4.81 10.50
N ILE A 15 -15.71 -3.58 10.07
CA ILE A 15 -16.01 -2.38 10.86
C ILE A 15 -16.69 -1.34 9.98
N TYR A 16 -17.77 -0.76 10.50
CA TYR A 16 -18.40 0.45 9.96
C TYR A 16 -18.38 1.53 11.03
N ASN A 17 -17.60 2.59 10.84
CA ASN A 17 -17.47 3.65 11.83
C ASN A 17 -16.88 4.91 11.22
N GLN A 18 -17.28 6.09 11.69
CA GLN A 18 -16.83 7.36 11.12
C GLN A 18 -15.31 7.54 11.20
N THR A 19 -14.70 7.28 12.36
CA THR A 19 -13.25 7.45 12.56
C THR A 19 -12.68 6.25 13.29
N LEU A 20 -11.90 5.43 12.58
CA LEU A 20 -11.25 4.24 13.13
C LEU A 20 -9.74 4.45 13.23
N THR A 21 -9.21 4.23 14.43
CA THR A 21 -7.77 4.10 14.67
C THR A 21 -7.51 2.70 15.20
N CYS A 22 -6.65 1.93 14.52
CA CYS A 22 -6.31 0.58 14.96
C CYS A 22 -4.80 0.41 15.01
N SER A 23 -4.34 -0.10 16.16
CA SER A 23 -3.01 -0.64 16.33
C SER A 23 -3.11 -2.15 16.55
N SER A 24 -2.29 -2.93 15.85
CA SER A 24 -2.29 -4.38 16.05
C SER A 24 -0.90 -4.96 16.00
N ASN A 25 -0.67 -5.93 16.90
CA ASN A 25 0.46 -6.83 16.83
C ASN A 25 -0.08 -8.28 16.83
N SER A 26 0.00 -8.94 15.69
CA SER A 26 -0.58 -10.27 15.51
C SER A 26 0.15 -11.10 14.48
N GLN A 27 -0.03 -12.42 14.50
CA GLN A 27 0.52 -13.23 13.42
C GLN A 27 -0.22 -12.93 12.11
N THR A 28 -1.55 -12.96 12.15
CA THR A 28 -2.41 -12.73 10.98
C THR A 28 -3.54 -11.77 11.30
N LEU A 29 -3.66 -10.70 10.50
CA LEU A 29 -4.81 -9.80 10.52
C LEU A 29 -5.50 -9.83 9.17
N ILE A 30 -6.80 -10.07 9.20
CA ILE A 30 -7.67 -10.02 8.03
C ILE A 30 -8.75 -8.98 8.29
N CYS A 31 -8.70 -7.86 7.58
CA CYS A 31 -9.81 -6.92 7.53
C CYS A 31 -10.61 -7.24 6.27
N SER A 32 -11.73 -7.95 6.42
CA SER A 32 -12.56 -8.33 5.27
C SER A 32 -13.11 -7.09 4.59
N ILE A 33 -13.67 -6.16 5.37
CA ILE A 33 -14.01 -4.81 4.90
C ILE A 33 -14.06 -3.80 6.04
N ILE A 34 -13.47 -2.62 5.82
CA ILE A 34 -13.58 -1.47 6.72
C ILE A 34 -14.20 -0.31 5.96
N TYR A 35 -15.28 0.22 6.49
CA TYR A 35 -15.90 1.47 6.02
C TYR A 35 -15.70 2.55 7.07
N SER A 36 -15.08 3.65 6.66
CA SER A 36 -14.92 4.80 7.55
C SER A 36 -14.75 6.11 6.82
N GLN A 37 -15.01 7.23 7.48
CA GLN A 37 -14.61 8.52 6.92
C GLN A 37 -13.08 8.67 7.01
N THR A 38 -12.53 8.39 8.18
CA THR A 38 -11.10 8.45 8.47
C THR A 38 -10.62 7.11 9.02
N LEU A 39 -9.61 6.52 8.37
CA LEU A 39 -8.97 5.27 8.78
C LEU A 39 -7.48 5.49 9.03
N THR A 40 -7.02 5.14 10.23
CA THR A 40 -5.60 5.11 10.58
C THR A 40 -5.22 3.73 11.09
N LEU A 41 -4.30 3.06 10.41
CA LEU A 41 -3.79 1.74 10.81
C LEU A 41 -2.28 1.78 11.07
N SER A 42 -1.88 1.28 12.24
CA SER A 42 -0.48 1.03 12.61
C SER A 42 -0.30 -0.45 12.95
N ILE A 43 0.29 -1.22 12.04
CA ILE A 43 0.19 -2.69 12.06
C ILE A 43 1.57 -3.33 12.03
N TYR A 44 1.80 -4.27 12.95
CA TYR A 44 2.99 -5.13 12.97
C TYR A 44 2.56 -6.60 12.96
N ASN A 45 2.57 -7.25 11.78
CA ASN A 45 2.09 -8.63 11.67
C ASN A 45 2.96 -9.51 10.76
N GLN A 46 2.80 -10.84 10.79
CA GLN A 46 3.39 -11.65 9.71
C GLN A 46 2.61 -11.47 8.41
N THR A 47 1.28 -11.58 8.48
CA THR A 47 0.39 -11.45 7.32
C THR A 47 -0.70 -10.42 7.57
N LEU A 48 -0.87 -9.50 6.63
CA LEU A 48 -2.00 -8.56 6.58
C LEU A 48 -2.71 -8.68 5.24
N THR A 49 -4.03 -8.93 5.29
CA THR A 49 -4.94 -8.72 4.17
C THR A 49 -6.02 -7.73 4.60
N CYS A 50 -6.21 -6.66 3.85
CA CYS A 50 -7.22 -5.65 4.20
C CYS A 50 -7.91 -5.08 2.97
N SER A 51 -9.23 -4.99 3.04
CA SER A 51 -10.04 -4.18 2.13
C SER A 51 -10.66 -3.01 2.87
N SER A 52 -10.60 -1.80 2.31
CA SER A 52 -11.21 -0.63 2.96
C SER A 52 -11.74 0.42 1.99
N TYR A 53 -12.78 1.10 2.44
CA TYR A 53 -13.37 2.28 1.82
C TYR A 53 -13.30 3.45 2.80
N SER A 54 -12.63 4.53 2.40
CA SER A 54 -12.55 5.73 3.24
C SER A 54 -12.44 7.05 2.50
N GLN A 55 -12.73 8.18 3.15
CA GLN A 55 -12.35 9.48 2.58
C GLN A 55 -10.85 9.68 2.74
N THR A 56 -10.34 9.50 3.96
CA THR A 56 -8.92 9.65 4.30
C THR A 56 -8.38 8.35 4.88
N LEU A 57 -7.27 7.87 4.33
CA LEU A 57 -6.56 6.67 4.78
C LEU A 57 -5.10 6.98 5.10
N THR A 58 -4.66 6.58 6.29
CA THR A 58 -3.25 6.61 6.71
C THR A 58 -2.81 5.23 7.17
N LEU A 59 -1.76 4.68 6.54
CA LEU A 59 -1.22 3.37 6.85
C LEU A 59 0.27 3.45 7.23
N SER A 60 0.63 2.80 8.33
CA SER A 60 2.01 2.46 8.70
C SER A 60 2.08 0.96 9.00
N ILE A 61 2.72 0.19 8.13
CA ILE A 61 2.64 -1.28 8.18
C ILE A 61 4.03 -1.91 8.11
N TYR A 62 4.31 -2.80 9.05
CA TYR A 62 5.42 -3.73 8.99
C TYR A 62 4.85 -5.16 8.91
N SER A 63 5.19 -5.89 7.84
CA SER A 63 4.77 -7.29 7.74
C SER A 63 5.67 -8.17 6.90
N GLN A 64 5.51 -9.50 6.93
CA GLN A 64 6.16 -10.34 5.92
C GLN A 64 5.38 -10.28 4.60
N THR A 65 4.06 -10.44 4.66
CA THR A 65 3.16 -10.38 3.51
C THR A 65 2.07 -9.33 3.71
N LEU A 66 1.99 -8.38 2.79
CA LEU A 66 0.97 -7.33 2.76
C LEU A 66 0.16 -7.40 1.47
N THR A 67 -1.16 -7.56 1.61
CA THR A 67 -2.12 -7.44 0.50
C THR A 67 -3.21 -6.44 0.84
N LEU A 68 -3.35 -5.38 0.05
CA LEU A 68 -4.36 -4.35 0.28
C LEU A 68 -5.22 -4.10 -0.97
N SER A 69 -6.53 -3.94 -0.75
CA SER A 69 -7.50 -3.47 -1.75
C SER A 69 -8.21 -2.24 -1.21
N ILE A 70 -7.91 -1.06 -1.76
CA ILE A 70 -8.28 0.22 -1.14
C ILE A 70 -9.04 1.09 -2.12
N TYR A 71 -10.14 1.66 -1.64
CA TYR A 71 -10.81 2.79 -2.26
C TYR A 71 -10.78 4.00 -1.31
N SER A 72 -10.13 5.10 -1.72
CA SER A 72 -10.14 6.30 -0.87
C SER A 72 -10.00 7.61 -1.63
N GLN A 73 -10.49 8.72 -1.11
CA GLN A 73 -10.19 10.01 -1.75
C GLN A 73 -8.70 10.36 -1.59
N THR A 74 -8.18 10.30 -0.37
CA THR A 74 -6.78 10.60 -0.04
C THR A 74 -6.17 9.43 0.72
N MET A 75 -5.01 8.97 0.25
CA MET A 75 -4.25 7.89 0.88
C MET A 75 -2.79 8.26 1.09
N THR A 76 -2.32 8.02 2.31
CA THR A 76 -0.90 8.02 2.66
C THR A 76 -0.53 6.64 3.20
N CYS A 77 0.49 6.01 2.62
CA CYS A 77 0.93 4.68 3.02
C CYS A 77 2.44 4.59 3.13
N SER A 78 2.92 4.08 4.26
CA SER A 78 4.31 3.67 4.48
C SER A 78 4.35 2.21 4.87
N SER A 79 5.17 1.44 4.18
CA SER A 79 5.16 -0.02 4.32
C SER A 79 6.54 -0.65 4.21
N TYR A 80 6.80 -1.63 5.06
CA TYR A 80 7.95 -2.52 5.00
C TYR A 80 7.45 -3.95 4.94
N SER A 81 7.82 -4.69 3.89
CA SER A 81 7.48 -6.12 3.83
C SER A 81 8.39 -6.98 2.97
N GLN A 82 8.28 -8.30 3.04
CA GLN A 82 8.96 -9.16 2.06
C GLN A 82 8.18 -9.14 0.74
N THR A 83 6.86 -9.35 0.81
CA THR A 83 5.96 -9.33 -0.34
C THR A 83 4.86 -8.30 -0.14
N LEU A 84 4.74 -7.37 -1.09
CA LEU A 84 3.77 -6.29 -1.06
C LEU A 84 2.93 -6.26 -2.34
N THR A 85 1.60 -6.34 -2.18
CA THR A 85 0.63 -6.23 -3.26
C THR A 85 -0.43 -5.19 -2.91
N LEU A 86 -0.52 -4.11 -3.69
CA LEU A 86 -1.56 -3.08 -3.52
C LEU A 86 -2.42 -2.97 -4.78
N SER A 87 -3.72 -2.93 -4.58
CA SER A 87 -4.71 -2.49 -5.56
C SER A 87 -5.42 -1.26 -5.01
N ILE A 88 -5.18 -0.08 -5.58
CA ILE A 88 -5.65 1.20 -5.02
C ILE A 88 -6.42 1.98 -6.08
N TYR A 89 -7.59 2.48 -5.68
CA TYR A 89 -8.30 3.54 -6.36
C TYR A 89 -8.33 4.79 -5.47
N SER A 90 -7.78 5.91 -5.93
CA SER A 90 -7.86 7.16 -5.17
C SER A 90 -7.94 8.43 -6.00
N GLN A 91 -8.17 9.58 -5.37
CA GLN A 91 -7.91 10.86 -6.03
C GLN A 91 -6.44 11.23 -5.85
N THR A 92 -5.96 11.19 -4.61
CA THR A 92 -4.58 11.50 -4.24
C THR A 92 -3.95 10.31 -3.53
N LEU A 93 -2.79 9.86 -4.01
CA LEU A 93 -2.00 8.81 -3.39
C LEU A 93 -0.56 9.26 -3.13
N THR A 94 -0.12 9.12 -1.88
CA THR A 94 1.28 9.16 -1.51
C THR A 94 1.68 7.81 -0.90
N CYS A 95 2.62 7.11 -1.51
CA CYS A 95 3.07 5.83 -0.98
C CYS A 95 4.60 5.70 -0.95
N SER A 96 5.11 5.16 0.15
CA SER A 96 6.49 4.72 0.29
C SER A 96 6.52 3.24 0.66
N SER A 97 7.41 2.49 0.01
CA SER A 97 7.49 1.04 0.23
C SER A 97 8.92 0.53 0.14
N TYR A 98 9.25 -0.37 1.07
CA TYR A 98 10.44 -1.20 1.00
C TYR A 98 10.00 -2.66 0.98
N SER A 99 10.36 -3.41 -0.07
CA SER A 99 10.06 -4.83 -0.11
C SER A 99 11.01 -5.69 -0.96
N GLN A 100 10.97 -7.01 -0.83
CA GLN A 100 11.68 -7.84 -1.81
C GLN A 100 10.90 -7.90 -3.13
N LYS A 101 9.59 -8.12 -3.05
CA LYS A 101 8.68 -8.13 -4.20
C LYS A 101 7.58 -7.09 -4.01
N LEU A 102 7.51 -6.14 -4.93
CA LEU A 102 6.51 -5.09 -4.97
C LEU A 102 5.65 -5.21 -6.22
N THR A 103 4.33 -5.33 -6.04
CA THR A 103 3.33 -5.25 -7.10
C THR A 103 2.32 -4.15 -6.77
N LEU A 104 2.20 -3.16 -7.65
CA LEU A 104 1.23 -2.07 -7.51
C LEU A 104 0.31 -2.02 -8.73
N SER A 105 -0.99 -2.01 -8.49
CA SER A 105 -2.03 -1.71 -9.47
C SER A 105 -2.82 -0.50 -8.98
N ILE A 106 -2.62 0.66 -9.62
CA ILE A 106 -3.11 1.94 -9.09
C ILE A 106 -3.88 2.71 -10.16
N TYR A 107 -5.06 3.19 -9.76
CA TYR A 107 -5.80 4.23 -10.48
C TYR A 107 -5.90 5.47 -9.59
N SER A 108 -5.37 6.60 -10.04
CA SER A 108 -5.45 7.85 -9.26
C SER A 108 -5.52 9.10 -10.12
N GLN A 109 -5.89 10.26 -9.56
CA GLN A 109 -5.68 11.52 -10.28
C GLN A 109 -4.22 11.97 -10.12
N THR A 110 -3.75 12.03 -8.88
CA THR A 110 -2.38 12.41 -8.53
C THR A 110 -1.72 11.31 -7.71
N MET A 111 -0.54 10.87 -8.14
CA MET A 111 0.26 9.87 -7.45
C MET A 111 1.68 10.34 -7.23
N THR A 112 2.14 10.21 -5.98
CA THR A 112 3.56 10.27 -5.63
C THR A 112 3.97 8.94 -5.01
N CYS A 113 4.97 8.28 -5.59
CA CYS A 113 5.49 7.04 -5.03
C CYS A 113 7.02 6.99 -4.93
N SER A 114 7.48 6.35 -3.86
CA SER A 114 8.86 5.92 -3.69
C SER A 114 8.90 4.43 -3.37
N SER A 115 9.78 3.70 -4.03
CA SER A 115 9.90 2.26 -3.81
C SER A 115 11.34 1.77 -3.87
N TYR A 116 11.67 0.87 -2.96
CA TYR A 116 12.89 0.08 -3.01
C TYR A 116 12.50 -1.39 -3.03
N SER A 117 12.89 -2.12 -4.07
CA SER A 117 12.66 -3.55 -4.11
C SER A 117 13.68 -4.37 -4.88
N GLN A 118 13.63 -5.70 -4.78
CA GLN A 118 14.39 -6.54 -5.70
C GLN A 118 13.63 -6.70 -7.02
N THR A 119 12.33 -7.00 -6.93
CA THR A 119 11.42 -7.10 -8.08
C THR A 119 10.30 -6.08 -7.94
N LEU A 120 10.17 -5.21 -8.94
CA LEU A 120 9.16 -4.16 -9.02
C LEU A 120 8.25 -4.36 -10.24
N THR A 121 6.95 -4.46 -9.99
CA THR A 121 5.92 -4.46 -11.03
C THR A 121 4.92 -3.34 -10.76
N LEU A 122 4.80 -2.40 -11.70
CA LEU A 122 3.85 -1.28 -11.61
C LEU A 122 2.88 -1.30 -12.79
N SER A 123 1.59 -1.23 -12.48
CA SER A 123 0.52 -0.92 -13.42
C SER A 123 -0.22 0.32 -12.92
N ILE A 124 0.03 1.48 -13.53
CA ILE A 124 -0.45 2.77 -13.02
C ILE A 124 -1.24 3.50 -14.11
N TYR A 125 -2.43 3.96 -13.75
CA TYR A 125 -3.20 4.94 -14.49
C TYR A 125 -3.36 6.21 -13.65
N SER A 126 -2.83 7.34 -14.11
CA SER A 126 -2.98 8.61 -13.39
C SER A 126 -2.93 9.84 -14.26
N GLN A 127 -3.50 10.97 -13.82
CA GLN A 127 -3.28 12.23 -14.54
C GLN A 127 -1.85 12.72 -14.32
N THR A 128 -1.41 12.77 -13.06
CA THR A 128 -0.06 13.19 -12.67
C THR A 128 0.63 12.09 -11.87
N LEU A 129 1.78 11.63 -12.36
CA LEU A 129 2.64 10.66 -11.67
C LEU A 129 4.02 11.25 -11.39
N THR A 130 4.40 11.24 -10.12
CA THR A 130 5.79 11.40 -9.68
C THR A 130 6.25 10.10 -9.05
N CYS A 131 7.28 9.45 -9.62
CA CYS A 131 7.79 8.19 -9.09
C CYS A 131 9.30 8.17 -8.94
N SER A 132 9.74 7.52 -7.87
CA SER A 132 11.15 7.14 -7.66
C SER A 132 11.21 5.66 -7.35
N SER A 133 12.11 4.94 -8.00
CA SER A 133 12.24 3.50 -7.74
C SER A 133 13.68 3.01 -7.85
N TYR A 134 14.01 2.07 -6.98
CA TYR A 134 15.23 1.26 -7.07
C TYR A 134 14.81 -0.21 -7.16
N SER A 135 15.25 -0.90 -8.22
CA SER A 135 15.01 -2.34 -8.34
C SER A 135 16.11 -3.12 -9.07
N GLN A 136 16.12 -4.45 -8.93
CA GLN A 136 16.96 -5.32 -9.77
C GLN A 136 16.18 -5.77 -11.02
N LYS A 137 14.89 -6.05 -10.87
CA LYS A 137 13.97 -6.38 -11.95
C LYS A 137 12.82 -5.40 -11.95
N LEU A 138 12.48 -4.89 -13.13
CA LEU A 138 11.47 -3.86 -13.31
C LEU A 138 10.53 -4.22 -14.45
N SER A 139 9.23 -4.11 -14.19
CA SER A 139 8.16 -4.17 -15.20
C SER A 139 7.22 -2.98 -14.98
N LEU A 140 7.01 -2.17 -16.02
CA LEU A 140 6.20 -0.95 -15.95
C LEU A 140 5.13 -0.94 -17.04
N SER A 141 3.90 -0.64 -16.65
CA SER A 141 2.79 -0.24 -17.53
C SER A 141 2.18 1.03 -16.95
N ILE A 142 2.55 2.18 -17.48
CA ILE A 142 2.16 3.50 -16.96
C ILE A 142 1.40 4.26 -18.04
N TYR A 143 0.21 4.75 -17.69
CA TYR A 143 -0.54 5.71 -18.49
C TYR A 143 -0.73 7.00 -17.69
N SER A 144 -0.14 8.09 -18.16
CA SER A 144 -0.28 9.41 -17.52
C SER A 144 -0.19 10.60 -18.45
N GLN A 145 -0.85 11.69 -18.07
CA GLN A 145 -0.74 12.98 -18.78
C GLN A 145 0.58 13.67 -18.44
N THR A 146 0.96 13.66 -17.15
CA THR A 146 2.23 14.20 -16.66
C THR A 146 2.99 13.10 -15.93
N LEU A 147 4.25 12.86 -16.34
CA LEU A 147 5.14 11.86 -15.77
C LEU A 147 6.48 12.48 -15.38
N THR A 148 6.84 12.36 -14.11
CA THR A 148 8.18 12.63 -13.59
C THR A 148 8.71 11.37 -12.92
N CYS A 149 9.78 10.79 -13.45
CA CYS A 149 10.31 9.52 -12.95
C CYS A 149 11.83 9.52 -12.75
N SER A 150 12.27 8.95 -11.62
CA SER A 150 13.67 8.63 -11.33
C SER A 150 13.78 7.13 -11.04
N ILE A 151 14.19 6.36 -12.05
CA ILE A 151 14.21 4.90 -12.00
C ILE A 151 15.66 4.42 -12.05
N TYR A 152 16.07 3.68 -11.02
CA TYR A 152 17.33 2.96 -10.99
C TYR A 152 17.07 1.45 -11.08
N THR A 153 17.67 0.81 -12.08
CA THR A 153 17.62 -0.65 -12.22
C THR A 153 19.02 -1.24 -12.29
N LYS A 154 19.30 -2.22 -11.41
CA LYS A 154 20.55 -2.99 -11.49
C LYS A 154 20.38 -4.12 -12.49
N CYS A 155 20.88 -3.97 -13.71
CA CYS A 155 21.00 -5.06 -14.67
C CYS A 155 22.04 -6.07 -14.19
N ILE A 156 21.61 -7.28 -13.79
CA ILE A 156 22.53 -8.41 -13.65
C ILE A 156 22.70 -9.00 -15.04
N ALA A 157 23.80 -8.68 -15.72
CA ALA A 157 24.21 -9.43 -16.90
C ALA A 157 24.43 -10.88 -16.46
N ARG A 158 23.62 -11.81 -16.95
CA ARG A 158 23.89 -13.24 -16.81
C ARG A 158 25.07 -13.55 -17.73
N HIS A 159 26.23 -13.82 -17.15
CA HIS A 159 27.34 -14.50 -17.83
C HIS A 159 27.02 -15.98 -17.97
#